data_AF-A0A6P0LPN3-F1
#
_entry.id   AF-A0A6P0LPN3-F1
#
_cell.length_a   1.000
_cell.length_b   1.000
_cell.length_c   1.000
_cell.angle_alpha   90.00
_cell.angle_beta   90.00
_cell.angle_gamma   90.00
#
_symmetry.space_group_name_H-M   'P 1'
#
loop_
_entity.id
_entity.type
_entity.pdbx_description
1 polymer ?
#
loop_
_entity_poly.entity_id
_entity_poly.type
_entity_poly.pdbx_seq_one_letter_code
_entity_poly.pdbx_strand_id
1 'polypeptide(L)'
;PQLEIAGNVVVSDTPIPKQEYLLLHKSLPLVDILREMNIYSNNDVSQMLSQAIGGAQATARLAARSAGVPGSEIQLINGSGLGMENRISPRAACAMLMAIERFLQPYQLNLRDVFPLAGRDTKGTMLDRNIPPGAVIKTGTLREVSALAGFLPTRDRGLVWFAIINGGNDILEFRAKQDQLLQRLSVEWGALTQKSSNQTHKPLIIGDPKRIEKISSALLIENKK
;
A
#
# COMPACT_ATOMS: atom_id res chain seq x y z
N PRO A 1 17.72 -27.18 9.75
CA PRO A 1 18.78 -27.14 10.78
C PRO A 1 18.17 -26.59 12.07
N GLN A 2 18.42 -27.22 13.21
CA GLN A 2 17.99 -26.73 14.51
C GLN A 2 19.19 -26.00 15.14
N LEU A 3 19.00 -24.73 15.49
CA LEU A 3 20.01 -23.91 16.17
C LEU A 3 19.64 -23.86 17.65
N GLU A 4 20.55 -24.26 18.52
CA GLU A 4 20.39 -24.15 19.96
C GLU A 4 21.02 -22.84 20.45
N ILE A 5 20.24 -22.03 21.19
CA ILE A 5 20.75 -20.82 21.84
C ILE A 5 21.11 -21.20 23.28
N ALA A 6 22.39 -21.49 23.52
CA ALA A 6 22.88 -21.93 24.82
C ALA A 6 22.97 -20.81 25.89
N GLY A 7 22.65 -19.56 25.53
CA GLY A 7 22.76 -18.39 26.40
C GLY A 7 21.49 -17.54 26.43
N ASN A 8 21.58 -16.35 27.03
CA ASN A 8 20.45 -15.43 27.14
C ASN A 8 20.35 -14.50 25.93
N VAL A 9 19.12 -14.19 25.53
CA VAL A 9 18.83 -13.16 24.53
C VAL A 9 18.79 -11.80 25.23
N VAL A 10 19.58 -10.84 24.72
CA VAL A 10 19.64 -9.46 25.24
C VAL A 10 19.44 -8.45 24.12
N VAL A 11 18.79 -7.33 24.43
CA VAL A 11 18.74 -6.16 23.54
C VAL A 11 19.98 -5.31 23.84
N SER A 12 20.74 -4.94 22.81
CA SER A 12 21.96 -4.14 22.96
C SER A 12 22.01 -3.08 21.86
N ASP A 13 22.16 -1.81 22.26
CA ASP A 13 22.39 -0.70 21.34
C ASP A 13 23.88 -0.52 21.01
N THR A 14 24.77 -1.25 21.69
CA THR A 14 26.21 -1.25 21.43
C THR A 14 26.52 -2.07 20.17
N PRO A 15 27.10 -1.47 19.11
CA PRO A 15 27.45 -2.20 17.90
C PRO A 15 28.51 -3.27 18.17
N ILE A 16 28.31 -4.48 17.65
CA ILE A 16 29.31 -5.54 17.73
C ILE A 16 30.49 -5.15 16.82
N PRO A 17 31.74 -5.07 17.32
CA PRO A 17 32.89 -4.53 16.57
C PRO A 17 33.27 -5.35 15.32
N LYS A 18 32.97 -6.65 15.33
CA LYS A 18 33.18 -7.57 14.21
C LYS A 18 31.93 -8.39 13.98
N GLN A 19 31.28 -8.17 12.85
CA GLN A 19 30.07 -8.89 12.46
C GLN A 19 30.42 -9.85 11.33
N GLU A 20 30.02 -11.10 11.48
CA GLU A 20 30.04 -12.08 10.39
C GLU A 20 28.61 -12.37 9.96
N TYR A 21 28.29 -12.11 8.69
CA TYR A 21 26.96 -12.39 8.16
C TYR A 21 26.83 -13.87 7.80
N LEU A 22 25.97 -14.58 8.53
CA LEU A 22 25.74 -16.01 8.32
C LEU A 22 24.60 -16.25 7.33
N LEU A 23 23.51 -15.50 7.48
CA LEU A 23 22.28 -15.63 6.70
C LEU A 23 21.81 -14.25 6.23
N LEU A 24 21.31 -14.19 5.00
CA LEU A 24 20.54 -13.07 4.46
C LEU A 24 19.09 -13.51 4.34
N HIS A 25 18.16 -12.75 4.91
CA HIS A 25 16.74 -12.92 4.58
C HIS A 25 16.30 -11.82 3.63
N LYS A 26 15.93 -12.20 2.40
CA LYS A 26 15.39 -11.25 1.43
C LYS A 26 13.93 -10.94 1.76
N SER A 27 13.61 -9.65 1.80
CA SER A 27 12.23 -9.18 1.97
C SER A 27 11.35 -9.61 0.80
N LEU A 28 10.05 -9.34 0.91
CA LEU A 28 9.19 -9.32 -0.27
C LEU A 28 9.66 -8.19 -1.22
N PRO A 29 9.43 -8.33 -2.55
CA PRO A 29 9.53 -7.23 -3.48
C PRO A 29 8.71 -6.02 -3.01
N LEU A 30 9.18 -4.80 -3.27
CA LEU A 30 8.50 -3.58 -2.81
C LEU A 30 7.05 -3.49 -3.32
N VAL A 31 6.77 -3.97 -4.54
CA VAL A 31 5.42 -4.03 -5.11
C VAL A 31 4.46 -4.81 -4.21
N ASP A 32 4.88 -5.97 -3.72
CA ASP A 32 4.07 -6.82 -2.84
C ASP A 32 3.87 -6.16 -1.47
N ILE A 33 4.93 -5.52 -0.93
CA ILE A 33 4.85 -4.76 0.33
C ILE A 33 3.83 -3.62 0.20
N LEU A 34 3.93 -2.81 -0.86
CA LEU A 34 3.02 -1.68 -1.12
C LEU A 34 1.58 -2.15 -1.30
N ARG A 35 1.39 -3.26 -2.01
CA ARG A 35 0.07 -3.85 -2.22
C ARG A 35 -0.58 -4.27 -0.90
N GLU A 36 0.10 -5.05 -0.08
CA GLU A 36 -0.44 -5.50 1.21
C GLU A 36 -0.63 -4.31 2.16
N MET A 37 0.29 -3.35 2.15
CA MET A 37 0.13 -2.09 2.89
C MET A 37 -1.17 -1.37 2.48
N ASN A 38 -1.46 -1.28 1.18
CA ASN A 38 -2.66 -0.59 0.70
C ASN A 38 -3.96 -1.38 0.93
N ILE A 39 -3.92 -2.72 0.81
CA ILE A 39 -5.06 -3.63 1.10
C ILE A 39 -5.46 -3.58 2.57
N TYR A 40 -4.51 -3.64 3.49
CA TYR A 40 -4.81 -3.59 4.92
C TYR A 40 -4.81 -2.17 5.49
N SER A 41 -4.42 -1.17 4.69
CA SER A 41 -4.17 0.19 5.15
C SER A 41 -3.23 0.23 6.36
N ASN A 42 -2.10 -0.49 6.25
CA ASN A 42 -1.18 -0.72 7.36
C ASN A 42 -0.37 0.55 7.70
N ASN A 43 -0.64 1.13 8.86
CA ASN A 43 -0.04 2.37 9.31
C ASN A 43 1.46 2.24 9.59
N ASP A 44 1.91 1.12 10.15
CA ASP A 44 3.30 0.91 10.55
C ASP A 44 4.21 0.83 9.32
N VAL A 45 3.80 0.05 8.31
CA VAL A 45 4.53 -0.04 7.04
C VAL A 45 4.58 1.31 6.34
N SER A 46 3.46 2.04 6.30
CA SER A 46 3.41 3.39 5.69
C SER A 46 4.33 4.38 6.41
N GLN A 47 4.35 4.33 7.74
CA GLN A 47 5.23 5.16 8.55
C GLN A 47 6.71 4.79 8.33
N MET A 48 7.06 3.51 8.30
CA MET A 48 8.43 3.04 8.04
C MET A 48 8.92 3.50 6.66
N LEU A 49 8.11 3.33 5.62
CA LEU A 49 8.44 3.79 4.26
C LEU A 49 8.61 5.30 4.20
N SER A 50 7.74 6.06 4.89
CA SER A 50 7.90 7.50 4.98
C SER A 50 9.18 7.91 5.70
N GLN A 51 9.56 7.23 6.80
CA GLN A 51 10.80 7.54 7.53
C GLN A 51 12.03 7.23 6.68
N ALA A 52 12.02 6.14 5.92
CA ALA A 52 13.11 5.77 5.01
C ALA A 52 13.42 6.82 3.94
N ILE A 53 12.46 7.69 3.60
CA ILE A 53 12.63 8.78 2.62
C ILE A 53 12.74 10.17 3.25
N GLY A 54 12.98 10.27 4.57
CA GLY A 54 13.17 11.53 5.28
C GLY A 54 11.92 12.07 6.01
N GLY A 55 10.96 11.20 6.31
CA GLY A 55 9.78 11.51 7.12
C GLY A 55 8.67 12.23 6.35
N ALA A 56 7.60 12.58 7.06
CA ALA A 56 6.34 13.08 6.48
C ALA A 56 6.51 14.31 5.58
N GLN A 57 7.36 15.26 6.00
CA GLN A 57 7.64 16.48 5.25
C GLN A 57 8.36 16.19 3.93
N ALA A 58 9.30 15.23 3.92
CA ALA A 58 9.95 14.81 2.68
C ALA A 58 8.97 14.07 1.77
N THR A 59 8.15 13.18 2.32
CA THR A 59 7.07 12.48 1.62
C THR A 59 6.11 13.46 0.95
N ALA A 60 5.61 14.46 1.67
CA ALA A 60 4.68 15.46 1.13
C ALA A 60 5.29 16.24 -0.04
N ARG A 61 6.53 16.72 0.11
CA ARG A 61 7.23 17.44 -0.97
C ARG A 61 7.49 16.56 -2.19
N LEU A 62 7.90 15.30 -1.99
CA LEU A 62 8.12 14.35 -3.08
C LEU A 62 6.81 14.05 -3.79
N ALA A 63 5.74 13.77 -3.05
CA ALA A 63 4.41 13.51 -3.61
C ALA A 63 3.89 14.70 -4.43
N ALA A 64 3.98 15.92 -3.90
CA ALA A 64 3.52 17.13 -4.59
C ALA A 64 4.27 17.35 -5.90
N ARG A 65 5.61 17.21 -5.86
CA ARG A 65 6.46 17.32 -7.06
C ARG A 65 6.13 16.26 -8.10
N SER A 66 6.06 14.99 -7.70
CA SER A 66 5.76 13.88 -8.61
C SER A 66 4.35 13.98 -9.22
N ALA A 67 3.39 14.49 -8.45
CA ALA A 67 2.02 14.72 -8.92
C ALA A 67 1.86 16.02 -9.73
N GLY A 68 2.83 16.91 -9.71
CA GLY A 68 2.76 18.22 -10.39
C GLY A 68 1.73 19.16 -9.76
N VAL A 69 1.54 19.11 -8.44
CA VAL A 69 0.59 19.96 -7.71
C VAL A 69 1.29 20.88 -6.70
N PRO A 70 0.70 22.04 -6.36
CA PRO A 70 1.14 22.86 -5.24
C PRO A 70 1.35 22.08 -3.94
N GLY A 71 2.46 22.33 -3.25
CA GLY A 71 2.76 21.69 -1.96
C GLY A 71 1.71 21.98 -0.88
N SER A 72 0.99 23.10 -0.98
CA SER A 72 -0.11 23.43 -0.06
C SER A 72 -1.28 22.45 -0.10
N GLU A 73 -1.39 21.64 -1.16
CA GLU A 73 -2.43 20.61 -1.29
C GLU A 73 -2.07 19.26 -0.68
N ILE A 74 -0.83 19.09 -0.20
CA ILE A 74 -0.36 17.87 0.47
C ILE A 74 0.37 18.27 1.73
N GLN A 75 -0.33 18.22 2.86
CA GLN A 75 0.21 18.54 4.18
C GLN A 75 0.18 17.28 5.02
N LEU A 76 1.36 16.78 5.38
CA LEU A 76 1.51 15.53 6.14
C LEU A 76 2.29 15.78 7.42
N ILE A 77 1.77 15.26 8.53
CA ILE A 77 2.46 15.22 9.83
C ILE A 77 3.06 13.83 10.12
N ASN A 78 2.62 12.79 9.40
CA ASN A 78 3.16 11.43 9.46
C ASN A 78 2.99 10.72 8.10
N GLY A 79 3.53 9.50 7.99
CA GLY A 79 3.43 8.68 6.78
C GLY A 79 2.14 7.89 6.66
N SER A 80 1.37 7.71 7.74
CA SER A 80 0.19 6.84 7.77
C SER A 80 -1.12 7.55 7.46
N GLY A 81 -1.16 8.88 7.61
CA GLY A 81 -2.39 9.67 7.52
C GLY A 81 -3.24 9.65 8.79
N LEU A 82 -2.73 9.10 9.91
CA LEU A 82 -3.39 9.18 11.21
C LEU A 82 -3.39 10.63 11.71
N GLY A 83 -4.54 11.10 12.18
CA GLY A 83 -4.67 12.46 12.71
C GLY A 83 -5.29 13.42 11.70
N MET A 84 -6.12 14.31 12.24
CA MET A 84 -6.87 15.33 11.51
C MET A 84 -5.99 16.50 11.09
N GLU A 85 -4.67 16.41 11.15
CA GLU A 85 -3.75 17.44 10.68
C GLU A 85 -3.24 17.11 9.27
N ASN A 86 -3.30 15.83 8.88
CA ASN A 86 -3.01 15.44 7.50
C ASN A 86 -4.11 15.99 6.58
N ARG A 87 -3.72 16.65 5.50
CA ARG A 87 -4.62 17.23 4.50
C ARG A 87 -4.12 16.93 3.11
N ILE A 88 -5.00 16.36 2.28
CA ILE A 88 -4.78 16.17 0.86
C ILE A 88 -6.02 16.69 0.12
N SER A 89 -5.84 17.51 -0.91
CA SER A 89 -6.96 17.92 -1.75
C SER A 89 -7.45 16.75 -2.64
N PRO A 90 -8.74 16.69 -3.00
CA PRO A 90 -9.22 15.69 -3.97
C PRO A 90 -8.45 15.73 -5.30
N ARG A 91 -8.07 16.93 -5.77
CA ARG A 91 -7.29 17.10 -6.99
C ARG A 91 -5.88 16.50 -6.85
N ALA A 92 -5.21 16.73 -5.72
CA ALA A 92 -3.90 16.16 -5.44
C ALA A 92 -3.94 14.63 -5.35
N ALA A 93 -4.98 14.06 -4.71
CA ALA A 93 -5.17 12.61 -4.65
C ALA A 93 -5.28 11.99 -6.05
N CYS A 94 -6.12 12.55 -6.93
CA CYS A 94 -6.21 12.09 -8.32
C CYS A 94 -4.89 12.26 -9.08
N ALA A 95 -4.22 13.41 -8.93
CA ALA A 95 -2.95 13.69 -9.59
C ALA A 95 -1.82 12.73 -9.17
N MET A 96 -1.76 12.38 -7.88
CA MET A 96 -0.85 11.37 -7.35
C MET A 96 -1.10 9.99 -7.97
N LEU A 97 -2.35 9.54 -8.01
CA LEU A 97 -2.70 8.24 -8.60
C LEU A 97 -2.32 8.20 -10.08
N MET A 98 -2.63 9.26 -10.84
CA MET A 98 -2.20 9.38 -12.24
C MET A 98 -0.67 9.38 -12.38
N ALA A 99 0.06 10.02 -11.48
CA ALA A 99 1.52 10.03 -11.48
C ALA A 99 2.12 8.64 -11.19
N ILE A 100 1.54 7.90 -10.24
CA ILE A 100 1.95 6.53 -9.93
C ILE A 100 1.71 5.61 -11.14
N GLU A 101 0.54 5.68 -11.78
CA GLU A 101 0.24 4.88 -12.97
C GLU A 101 1.28 5.11 -14.08
N ARG A 102 1.62 6.37 -14.37
CA ARG A 102 2.66 6.71 -15.36
C ARG A 102 4.05 6.22 -14.95
N PHE A 103 4.41 6.35 -13.67
CA PHE A 103 5.71 5.91 -13.16
C PHE A 103 5.91 4.40 -13.27
N LEU A 104 4.83 3.62 -13.12
CA LEU A 104 4.90 2.16 -13.15
C LEU A 104 4.99 1.57 -14.57
N GLN A 105 4.52 2.29 -15.60
CA GLN A 105 4.47 1.77 -16.98
C GLN A 105 5.80 1.23 -17.53
N PRO A 106 6.95 1.91 -17.38
CA PRO A 106 8.23 1.39 -17.88
C PRO A 106 8.66 0.06 -17.23
N TYR A 107 8.14 -0.24 -16.04
CA TYR A 107 8.39 -1.48 -15.31
C TYR A 107 7.39 -2.59 -15.64
N GLN A 108 6.52 -2.39 -16.63
CA GLN A 108 5.42 -3.31 -16.97
C GLN A 108 4.46 -3.55 -15.78
N LEU A 109 4.35 -2.56 -14.91
CA LEU A 109 3.44 -2.54 -13.76
C LEU A 109 2.38 -1.45 -13.95
N ASN A 110 1.30 -1.53 -13.18
CA ASN A 110 0.27 -0.51 -13.10
C ASN A 110 -0.31 -0.43 -11.68
N LEU A 111 -1.22 0.51 -11.44
CA LEU A 111 -1.83 0.70 -10.13
C LEU A 111 -2.53 -0.56 -9.58
N ARG A 112 -3.05 -1.44 -10.44
CA ARG A 112 -3.66 -2.71 -10.00
C ARG A 112 -2.65 -3.62 -9.31
N ASP A 113 -1.35 -3.42 -9.52
CA ASP A 113 -0.33 -4.28 -8.91
C ASP A 113 -0.01 -3.85 -7.48
N VAL A 114 -0.18 -2.55 -7.17
CA VAL A 114 0.21 -1.95 -5.88
C VAL A 114 -0.97 -1.42 -5.04
N PHE A 115 -2.19 -1.39 -5.57
CA PHE A 115 -3.40 -1.00 -4.84
C PHE A 115 -4.50 -2.09 -4.89
N PRO A 116 -5.47 -2.04 -3.95
CA PRO A 116 -6.65 -2.90 -3.96
C PRO A 116 -7.43 -2.82 -5.26
N LEU A 117 -7.79 -3.98 -5.82
CA LEU A 117 -8.60 -4.13 -7.03
C LEU A 117 -9.91 -4.85 -6.71
N ALA A 118 -11.03 -4.16 -6.97
CA ALA A 118 -12.36 -4.73 -6.85
C ALA A 118 -12.54 -5.94 -7.80
N GLY A 119 -13.14 -7.01 -7.29
CA GLY A 119 -13.32 -8.28 -8.01
C GLY A 119 -12.12 -9.24 -7.96
N ARG A 120 -10.95 -8.79 -7.47
CA ARG A 120 -9.77 -9.63 -7.24
C ARG A 120 -9.43 -9.75 -5.77
N ASP A 121 -9.36 -8.62 -5.06
CA ASP A 121 -8.98 -8.57 -3.66
C ASP A 121 -10.24 -8.57 -2.77
N THR A 122 -10.36 -9.56 -1.89
CA THR A 122 -11.54 -9.80 -1.03
C THR A 122 -11.20 -9.73 0.46
N LYS A 123 -10.07 -9.09 0.80
CA LYS A 123 -9.52 -9.00 2.17
C LYS A 123 -9.21 -7.55 2.55
N GLY A 124 -8.92 -7.32 3.83
CA GLY A 124 -8.55 -6.00 4.32
C GLY A 124 -9.67 -4.97 4.14
N THR A 125 -9.35 -3.78 3.65
CA THR A 125 -10.32 -2.69 3.46
C THR A 125 -11.34 -2.92 2.35
N MET A 126 -11.21 -4.02 1.60
CA MET A 126 -12.18 -4.45 0.59
C MET A 126 -13.34 -5.26 1.16
N LEU A 127 -13.22 -5.74 2.41
CA LEU A 127 -14.29 -6.46 3.09
C LEU A 127 -15.53 -5.56 3.19
N ASP A 128 -16.69 -6.13 2.87
CA ASP A 128 -18.00 -5.47 2.92
C ASP A 128 -18.11 -4.19 2.08
N ARG A 129 -17.30 -4.08 1.01
CA ARG A 129 -17.39 -2.99 0.03
C ARG A 129 -18.03 -3.47 -1.27
N ASN A 130 -19.03 -2.74 -1.75
CA ASN A 130 -19.72 -3.03 -3.01
C ASN A 130 -19.19 -2.14 -4.14
N ILE A 131 -17.92 -2.34 -4.51
CA ILE A 131 -17.23 -1.55 -5.53
C ILE A 131 -17.37 -2.24 -6.90
N PRO A 132 -17.60 -1.50 -8.00
CA PRO A 132 -17.62 -2.08 -9.34
C PRO A 132 -16.33 -2.89 -9.64
N PRO A 133 -16.45 -4.13 -10.14
CA PRO A 133 -15.30 -4.94 -10.51
C PRO A 133 -14.35 -4.19 -11.46
N GLY A 134 -13.05 -4.35 -11.24
CA GLY A 134 -12.02 -3.69 -12.04
C GLY A 134 -11.61 -2.30 -11.59
N ALA A 135 -12.36 -1.68 -10.66
CA ALA A 135 -11.94 -0.43 -10.04
C ALA A 135 -10.77 -0.65 -9.08
N VAL A 136 -9.79 0.25 -9.14
CA VAL A 136 -8.71 0.32 -8.15
C VAL A 136 -9.08 1.37 -7.12
N ILE A 137 -8.98 1.03 -5.84
CA ILE A 137 -9.35 1.95 -4.76
C ILE A 137 -8.34 1.97 -3.63
N LYS A 138 -8.29 3.11 -2.93
CA LYS A 138 -7.72 3.25 -1.59
C LYS A 138 -8.76 3.87 -0.68
N THR A 139 -9.02 3.20 0.45
CA THR A 139 -9.89 3.71 1.51
C THR A 139 -9.10 4.52 2.54
N GLY A 140 -9.76 5.46 3.20
CA GLY A 140 -9.30 6.13 4.42
C GLY A 140 -10.47 6.29 5.38
N THR A 141 -10.24 6.07 6.68
CA THR A 141 -11.30 6.25 7.69
C THR A 141 -10.68 6.71 9.01
N LEU A 142 -11.17 7.84 9.51
CA LEU A 142 -10.97 8.34 10.86
C LEU A 142 -12.34 8.49 11.54
N ARG A 143 -12.36 8.99 12.78
CA ARG A 143 -13.62 9.21 13.53
C ARG A 143 -14.62 10.08 12.77
N GLU A 144 -14.14 11.13 12.11
CA GLU A 144 -14.98 12.16 11.49
C GLU A 144 -14.73 12.29 9.98
N VAL A 145 -14.05 11.31 9.38
CA VAL A 145 -13.68 11.34 7.96
C VAL A 145 -13.80 9.96 7.35
N SER A 146 -14.48 9.89 6.20
CA SER A 146 -14.44 8.74 5.31
C SER A 146 -13.98 9.19 3.93
N ALA A 147 -12.94 8.55 3.41
CA ALA A 147 -12.35 8.87 2.12
C ALA A 147 -12.22 7.64 1.23
N LEU A 148 -12.40 7.84 -0.07
CA LEU A 148 -12.20 6.84 -1.11
C LEU A 148 -11.60 7.52 -2.34
N ALA A 149 -10.44 7.06 -2.79
CA ALA A 149 -9.81 7.54 -4.01
C ALA A 149 -9.38 6.38 -4.89
N GLY A 150 -9.33 6.58 -6.21
CA GLY A 150 -9.06 5.50 -7.12
C GLY A 150 -9.28 5.85 -8.58
N PHE A 151 -9.40 4.81 -9.41
CA PHE A 151 -9.97 4.94 -10.74
C PHE A 151 -11.03 3.89 -10.99
N LEU A 152 -12.02 4.28 -11.80
CA LEU A 152 -13.09 3.43 -12.31
C LEU A 152 -12.88 3.23 -13.81
N PRO A 153 -12.60 2.01 -14.30
CA PRO A 153 -12.60 1.75 -15.73
C PRO A 153 -14.03 1.73 -16.27
N THR A 154 -14.27 2.47 -17.35
CA THR A 154 -15.58 2.59 -17.98
C THR A 154 -15.46 2.37 -19.49
N ARG A 155 -16.55 1.90 -20.10
CA ARG A 155 -16.65 1.74 -21.55
C ARG A 155 -16.63 3.10 -22.25
N ASP A 156 -17.40 4.06 -21.74
CA ASP A 156 -17.70 5.30 -22.46
C ASP A 156 -16.72 6.45 -22.15
N ARG A 157 -16.04 6.41 -21.00
CA ARG A 157 -15.13 7.50 -20.54
C ARG A 157 -13.68 7.05 -20.35
N GLY A 158 -13.37 5.78 -20.63
CA GLY A 158 -12.06 5.22 -20.30
C GLY A 158 -11.85 5.16 -18.78
N LEU A 159 -10.64 5.49 -18.30
CA LEU A 159 -10.34 5.54 -16.87
C LEU A 159 -10.84 6.85 -16.26
N VAL A 160 -11.78 6.76 -15.32
CA VAL A 160 -12.24 7.90 -14.52
C VAL A 160 -11.53 7.92 -13.18
N TRP A 161 -10.67 8.91 -12.97
CA TRP A 161 -9.97 9.14 -11.70
C TRP A 161 -10.87 9.90 -10.74
N PHE A 162 -10.91 9.46 -9.48
CA PHE A 162 -11.80 10.06 -8.49
C PHE A 162 -11.16 10.13 -7.10
N ALA A 163 -11.66 11.09 -6.32
CA ALA A 163 -11.41 11.21 -4.90
C ALA A 163 -12.68 11.76 -4.23
N ILE A 164 -13.20 11.01 -3.26
CA ILE A 164 -14.37 11.33 -2.46
C ILE A 164 -13.89 11.46 -1.02
N ILE A 165 -14.05 12.64 -0.42
CA ILE A 165 -13.63 12.93 0.95
C ILE A 165 -14.84 13.50 1.69
N ASN A 166 -15.42 12.70 2.58
CA ASN A 166 -16.59 13.08 3.37
C ASN A 166 -16.15 13.40 4.81
N GLY A 167 -16.57 14.55 5.34
CA GLY A 167 -16.39 14.93 6.73
C GLY A 167 -17.70 14.79 7.50
N GLY A 168 -17.64 14.30 8.74
CA GLY A 168 -18.78 14.07 9.62
C GLY A 168 -18.74 12.70 10.30
N ASN A 169 -19.76 12.41 11.11
CA ASN A 169 -19.72 11.29 12.05
C ASN A 169 -20.34 9.99 11.51
N ASP A 170 -21.04 10.02 10.38
CA ASP A 170 -21.71 8.84 9.82
C ASP A 170 -20.84 8.11 8.79
N ILE A 171 -19.79 7.46 9.32
CA ILE A 171 -18.80 6.75 8.50
C ILE A 171 -19.42 5.63 7.66
N LEU A 172 -20.42 4.92 8.20
CA LEU A 172 -21.07 3.82 7.50
C LEU A 172 -21.91 4.33 6.34
N GLU A 173 -22.68 5.41 6.54
CA GLU A 173 -23.43 6.03 5.45
C GLU A 173 -22.50 6.60 4.38
N PHE A 174 -21.38 7.24 4.75
CA PHE A 174 -20.42 7.71 3.76
C PHE A 174 -19.83 6.59 2.92
N ARG A 175 -19.46 5.46 3.52
CA ARG A 175 -18.99 4.29 2.77
C ARG A 175 -20.04 3.76 1.81
N ALA A 176 -21.29 3.62 2.27
CA ALA A 176 -22.39 3.18 1.42
C ALA A 176 -22.64 4.14 0.24
N LYS A 177 -22.63 5.45 0.48
CA LYS A 177 -22.82 6.48 -0.57
C LYS A 177 -21.66 6.52 -1.56
N GLN A 178 -20.42 6.32 -1.10
CA GLN A 178 -19.25 6.19 -1.98
C GLN A 178 -19.42 5.00 -2.94
N ASP A 179 -19.79 3.83 -2.41
CA ASP A 179 -19.98 2.60 -3.19
C ASP A 179 -21.13 2.78 -4.20
N GLN A 180 -22.27 3.31 -3.74
CA GLN A 180 -23.44 3.60 -4.59
C GLN A 180 -23.11 4.58 -5.73
N LEU A 181 -22.29 5.60 -5.47
CA LEU A 181 -21.86 6.54 -6.51
C LEU A 181 -21.06 5.79 -7.59
N LEU A 182 -20.06 5.00 -7.21
CA LEU A 182 -19.25 4.25 -8.18
C LEU A 182 -20.09 3.25 -8.97
N GLN A 183 -21.03 2.54 -8.32
CA GLN A 183 -21.95 1.63 -8.98
C GLN A 183 -22.81 2.35 -10.02
N ARG A 184 -23.38 3.51 -9.66
CA ARG A 184 -24.18 4.31 -10.58
C ARG A 184 -23.37 4.77 -11.79
N LEU A 185 -22.16 5.29 -11.56
CA LEU A 185 -21.27 5.73 -12.65
C LEU A 185 -20.85 4.55 -13.54
N SER A 186 -20.62 3.37 -12.97
CA SER A 186 -20.32 2.16 -13.73
C SER A 186 -21.48 1.70 -14.61
N VAL A 187 -22.72 1.85 -14.14
CA VAL A 187 -23.92 1.56 -14.94
C VAL A 187 -24.10 2.61 -16.03
N GLU A 188 -23.97 3.89 -15.67
CA GLU A 188 -24.19 5.02 -16.57
C GLU A 188 -23.19 5.06 -17.73
N TRP A 189 -21.90 4.83 -17.45
CA TRP A 189 -20.83 4.90 -18.46
C TRP A 189 -20.37 3.53 -18.97
N GLY A 190 -21.11 2.48 -18.60
CA GLY A 190 -20.84 1.08 -18.97
C GLY A 190 -19.62 0.48 -18.26
N ALA A 191 -19.78 -0.73 -17.73
CA ALA A 191 -18.67 -1.51 -17.19
C ALA A 191 -17.82 -2.10 -18.33
N LEU A 192 -16.49 -2.07 -18.19
CA LEU A 192 -15.63 -2.87 -19.06
C LEU A 192 -15.79 -4.34 -18.68
N THR A 193 -16.10 -5.19 -19.66
CA THR A 193 -16.00 -6.64 -19.52
C THR A 193 -14.53 -7.00 -19.32
N GLN A 194 -14.12 -7.18 -18.06
CA GLN A 194 -12.78 -7.69 -17.79
C GLN A 194 -12.71 -9.15 -18.23
N LYS A 195 -11.85 -9.46 -19.21
CA LYS A 195 -11.31 -10.81 -19.31
C LYS A 195 -10.63 -11.07 -17.97
N SER A 196 -11.09 -12.07 -17.22
CA SER A 196 -10.48 -12.48 -15.97
C SER A 196 -8.99 -12.70 -16.21
N SER A 197 -8.15 -11.74 -15.79
CA SER A 197 -6.73 -12.05 -15.65
C SER A 197 -6.67 -13.00 -14.47
N ASN A 198 -6.61 -14.29 -14.74
CA ASN A 198 -6.38 -15.37 -13.76
C ASN A 198 -4.99 -15.28 -13.12
N GLN A 199 -4.44 -14.08 -12.90
CA GLN A 199 -3.31 -13.88 -12.01
C GLN A 199 -3.84 -13.96 -10.58
N THR A 200 -4.10 -15.19 -10.15
CA THR A 200 -4.17 -15.50 -8.72
C THR A 200 -2.80 -15.19 -8.13
N HIS A 201 -2.70 -14.06 -7.41
CA HIS A 201 -1.49 -13.81 -6.65
C HIS A 201 -1.39 -14.86 -5.56
N LYS A 202 -0.25 -15.56 -5.51
CA LYS A 202 0.01 -16.53 -4.45
C LYS A 202 -0.06 -15.81 -3.10
N PRO A 203 -0.58 -16.47 -2.05
CA PRO A 203 -0.57 -15.90 -0.70
C PRO A 203 0.86 -15.46 -0.33
N LEU A 204 1.00 -14.21 0.07
CA LEU A 204 2.28 -13.66 0.51
C LEU A 204 2.58 -14.18 1.91
N ILE A 205 3.74 -14.85 2.06
CA ILE A 205 4.21 -15.38 3.35
C ILE A 205 5.34 -14.47 3.84
N ILE A 206 5.05 -13.73 4.91
CA ILE A 206 6.07 -12.99 5.67
C ILE A 206 7.00 -14.02 6.32
N GLY A 207 8.31 -13.79 6.23
CA GLY A 207 9.28 -14.71 6.83
C GLY A 207 9.48 -16.04 6.10
N ASP A 208 9.04 -16.19 4.83
CA ASP A 208 9.25 -17.45 4.07
C ASP A 208 10.73 -17.88 4.11
N PRO A 209 11.04 -19.07 4.68
CA PRO A 209 12.40 -19.57 4.76
C PRO A 209 13.07 -19.75 3.39
N LYS A 210 12.30 -19.87 2.30
CA LYS A 210 12.84 -19.96 0.94
C LYS A 210 13.57 -18.69 0.49
N ARG A 211 13.37 -17.57 1.19
CA ARG A 211 14.09 -16.31 0.95
C ARG A 211 15.32 -16.15 1.84
N ILE A 212 15.71 -17.18 2.57
CA ILE A 212 16.95 -17.21 3.35
C ILE A 212 18.08 -17.72 2.45
N GLU A 213 19.14 -16.93 2.33
CA GLU A 213 20.38 -17.28 1.64
C GLU A 213 21.50 -17.41 2.66
N LYS A 214 22.30 -18.47 2.56
CA LYS A 214 23.51 -18.63 3.37
C LYS A 214 24.62 -17.80 2.75
N ILE A 215 25.18 -16.85 3.50
CA ILE A 215 26.23 -15.94 2.98
C ILE A 215 27.62 -16.46 3.33
N SER A 216 27.83 -16.93 4.56
CA SER A 216 29.13 -17.47 4.98
C SER A 216 29.17 -18.99 4.92
N SER A 217 30.29 -19.54 4.44
CA SER A 217 30.61 -20.96 4.53
C SER A 217 31.20 -21.35 5.89
N ALA A 218 31.48 -20.38 6.78
CA ALA A 218 31.89 -20.68 8.14
C ALA A 218 30.86 -21.61 8.77
N LEU A 219 31.34 -22.67 9.42
CA LEU A 219 30.49 -23.54 10.22
C LEU A 219 29.75 -22.62 11.20
N LEU A 220 28.42 -22.70 11.20
CA LEU A 220 27.56 -22.20 12.28
C LEU A 220 27.95 -23.03 13.52
N ILE A 221 29.09 -22.68 14.11
CA ILE A 221 29.81 -23.29 15.22
C ILE A 221 29.55 -24.80 15.35
N GLU A 222 30.40 -25.61 14.71
CA GLU A 222 30.67 -26.95 15.22
C GLU A 222 31.42 -26.79 16.53
N ASN A 223 30.71 -26.91 17.66
CA ASN A 223 31.34 -27.40 18.87
C ASN A 223 30.80 -28.79 19.15
N LYS A 224 31.53 -29.77 18.61
CA LYS A 224 31.54 -31.14 19.13
C LYS A 224 31.86 -31.09 20.63
N LYS A 225 30.90 -31.47 21.46
CA LYS A 225 30.96 -32.62 22.39
C LYS A 225 29.69 -32.71 23.22
#